data_AF-A0A4Q8AG65-F1
#
_entry.id   AF-A0A4Q8AG65-F1
#
_cell.length_a   1.000
_cell.length_b   1.000
_cell.length_c   1.000
_cell.angle_alpha   90.00
_cell.angle_beta   90.00
_cell.angle_gamma   90.00
#
_symmetry.space_group_name_H-M   'P 1'
#
loop_
_entity.id
_entity.type
_entity.pdbx_description
1 polymer ?
#
loop_
_entity_poly.entity_id
_entity_poly.type
_entity_poly.pdbx_seq_one_letter_code
_entity_poly.pdbx_strand_id
1 'polypeptide(L)'
;MKFDIRHDAAQQTTRVAASNLTEIREHLTAVDASDRALREALPQSDAVRAALEELSNYVVAPTEQALQESADAAIIWTRVALSEYAAGDQEMADNASQSEAQASSPRWPEKPT
;
A
#
# COMPACT_ATOMS: atom_id res chain seq x y z
N MET A 1 15.12 -21.96 3.23
CA MET A 1 13.65 -22.08 3.33
C MET A 1 12.96 -21.02 4.19
N LYS A 2 13.62 -20.30 5.12
CA LYS A 2 12.96 -19.22 5.91
C LYS A 2 12.72 -17.91 5.16
N PHE A 3 13.37 -17.72 4.01
CA PHE A 3 13.29 -16.48 3.22
C PHE A 3 12.07 -16.43 2.30
N ASP A 4 11.76 -17.53 1.60
CA ASP A 4 10.57 -17.61 0.72
C ASP A 4 9.26 -17.30 1.47
N ILE A 5 9.12 -17.79 2.70
CA ILE A 5 7.89 -17.58 3.50
C ILE A 5 7.69 -16.09 3.85
N ARG A 6 8.77 -15.35 4.08
CA ARG A 6 8.70 -13.91 4.36
C ARG A 6 8.42 -13.11 3.09
N HIS A 7 8.93 -13.58 1.94
CA HIS A 7 8.71 -12.99 0.63
C HIS A 7 7.23 -13.13 0.21
N ASP A 8 6.68 -14.34 0.33
CA ASP A 8 5.27 -14.61 0.03
C ASP A 8 4.32 -13.83 0.95
N ALA A 9 4.63 -13.74 2.25
CA ALA A 9 3.84 -12.98 3.21
C ALA A 9 3.88 -11.46 2.92
N ALA A 10 5.03 -10.93 2.50
CA ALA A 10 5.16 -9.53 2.10
C ALA A 10 4.38 -9.24 0.82
N GLN A 11 4.52 -10.07 -0.22
CA GLN A 11 3.74 -9.95 -1.45
C GLN A 11 2.23 -10.04 -1.19
N GLN A 12 1.80 -10.96 -0.33
CA GLN A 12 0.40 -11.12 0.03
C GLN A 12 -0.14 -9.89 0.76
N THR A 13 0.63 -9.34 1.70
CA THR A 13 0.25 -8.13 2.43
C THR A 13 0.07 -6.96 1.47
N THR A 14 0.97 -6.79 0.49
CA THR A 14 0.84 -5.76 -0.54
C THR A 14 -0.38 -5.96 -1.42
N ARG A 15 -0.67 -7.19 -1.87
CA ARG A 15 -1.87 -7.47 -2.68
C ARG A 15 -3.15 -7.14 -1.92
N VAL A 16 -3.23 -7.54 -0.66
CA VAL A 16 -4.39 -7.24 0.21
C VAL A 16 -4.52 -5.74 0.41
N ALA A 17 -3.42 -5.03 0.69
CA ALA A 17 -3.44 -3.57 0.82
C ALA A 17 -3.96 -2.91 -0.48
N ALA A 18 -3.46 -3.31 -1.65
CA ALA A 18 -3.90 -2.78 -2.94
C ALA A 18 -5.39 -3.06 -3.24
N SER A 19 -5.90 -4.22 -2.83
CA SER A 19 -7.33 -4.56 -2.94
C SER A 19 -8.17 -3.65 -2.05
N ASN A 20 -7.82 -3.55 -0.77
CA ASN A 20 -8.54 -2.72 0.20
C ASN A 20 -8.57 -1.24 -0.23
N LEU A 21 -7.49 -0.75 -0.84
CA LEU A 21 -7.42 0.60 -1.38
C LEU A 21 -8.36 0.83 -2.56
N THR A 22 -8.51 -0.18 -3.42
CA THR A 22 -9.49 -0.14 -4.52
C THR A 22 -10.91 -0.08 -3.96
N GLU A 23 -11.24 -0.94 -3.00
CA GLU A 23 -12.54 -0.97 -2.33
C GLU A 23 -12.85 0.37 -1.63
N ILE A 24 -11.89 0.96 -0.93
CA ILE A 24 -12.05 2.28 -0.29
C ILE A 24 -12.37 3.35 -1.33
N ARG A 25 -11.68 3.37 -2.48
CA ARG A 25 -11.95 4.34 -3.55
C ARG A 25 -13.35 4.17 -4.17
N GLU A 26 -13.80 2.93 -4.33
CA GLU A 26 -15.15 2.63 -4.80
C GLU A 26 -16.20 3.11 -3.80
N HIS A 27 -16.00 2.85 -2.50
CA HIS A 27 -16.88 3.33 -1.44
C HIS A 27 -16.94 4.86 -1.38
N LEU A 28 -15.81 5.55 -1.50
CA LEU A 28 -15.77 7.01 -1.56
C LEU A 28 -16.57 7.56 -2.75
N THR A 29 -16.39 6.96 -3.93
CA THR A 29 -17.14 7.35 -5.13
C THR A 29 -18.65 7.15 -4.93
N ALA A 30 -19.04 6.07 -4.24
CA ALA A 30 -20.45 5.81 -3.92
C ALA A 30 -21.04 6.79 -2.90
N VAL A 31 -20.23 7.28 -1.94
CA VAL A 31 -20.64 8.30 -0.97
C VAL A 31 -20.88 9.64 -1.67
N ASP A 32 -19.95 10.13 -2.52
CA ASP A 32 -20.14 11.35 -3.31
C ASP A 32 -21.39 11.27 -4.21
N ALA A 33 -21.58 10.13 -4.89
CA ALA A 33 -22.76 9.91 -5.71
C ALA A 33 -24.06 9.92 -4.89
N SER A 34 -24.03 9.37 -3.67
CA SER A 34 -25.18 9.37 -2.77
C SER A 34 -25.48 10.76 -2.22
N ASP A 35 -24.46 11.55 -1.84
CA ASP A 35 -24.62 12.94 -1.41
C ASP A 35 -25.25 13.79 -2.52
N ARG A 36 -24.76 13.62 -3.76
CA ARG A 36 -25.31 14.31 -4.93
C ARG A 36 -26.78 13.93 -5.18
N ALA A 37 -27.09 12.64 -5.16
CA ALA A 37 -28.45 12.16 -5.32
C ALA A 37 -29.39 12.68 -4.19
N LEU A 38 -28.90 12.76 -2.96
CA LEU A 38 -29.63 13.34 -1.82
C LEU A 38 -29.94 14.83 -2.04
N ARG A 39 -28.96 15.60 -2.51
CA ARG A 39 -29.12 17.04 -2.83
C ARG A 39 -30.13 17.26 -3.97
N GLU A 40 -30.14 16.38 -4.97
CA GLU A 40 -31.05 16.45 -6.12
C GLU A 40 -32.48 15.99 -5.77
N ALA A 41 -32.61 14.94 -4.95
CA ALA A 41 -33.89 14.32 -4.61
C ALA A 41 -34.69 15.06 -3.53
N LEU A 42 -34.05 15.94 -2.75
CA LEU A 42 -34.69 16.72 -1.70
C LEU A 42 -34.90 18.20 -2.11
N PRO A 43 -35.90 18.52 -2.95
CA PRO A 43 -36.46 19.86 -2.95
C PRO A 43 -37.36 20.02 -1.69
N GLN A 44 -37.60 21.27 -1.26
CA GLN A 44 -38.80 21.79 -0.56
C GLN A 44 -38.52 22.60 0.74
N SER A 45 -37.33 22.64 1.34
CA SER A 45 -37.08 23.52 2.49
C SER A 45 -35.64 24.04 2.56
N ASP A 46 -35.49 25.36 2.68
CA ASP A 46 -34.18 26.01 2.86
C ASP A 46 -33.41 25.45 4.08
N ALA A 47 -34.13 25.02 5.13
CA ALA A 47 -33.53 24.40 6.31
C ALA A 47 -32.92 23.01 6.01
N VAL A 48 -33.59 22.21 5.16
CA VAL A 48 -33.09 20.90 4.74
C VAL A 48 -31.90 21.05 3.78
N ARG A 49 -31.95 22.04 2.88
CA ARG A 49 -30.81 22.36 2.00
C ARG A 49 -29.59 22.81 2.82
N ALA A 50 -29.78 23.72 3.77
CA ALA A 50 -28.71 24.19 4.64
C ALA A 50 -28.09 23.05 5.46
N ALA A 51 -28.91 22.16 6.03
CA ALA A 51 -28.43 21.02 6.80
C ALA A 51 -27.65 20.00 5.93
N LEU A 52 -28.07 19.77 4.68
CA LEU A 52 -27.34 18.91 3.74
C LEU A 52 -26.02 19.54 3.29
N GLU A 53 -26.01 20.85 3.02
CA GLU A 53 -24.77 21.58 2.72
C GLU A 53 -23.80 21.53 3.89
N GLU A 54 -24.29 21.67 5.12
CA GLU A 54 -23.48 21.57 6.33
C GLU A 54 -22.92 20.16 6.53
N LEU A 55 -23.76 19.12 6.39
CA LEU A 55 -23.32 17.72 6.46
C LEU A 55 -22.25 17.42 5.39
N SER A 56 -22.47 17.85 4.16
CA SER A 56 -21.56 17.57 3.07
C SER A 56 -20.23 18.32 3.23
N ASN A 57 -20.26 19.62 3.60
CA ASN A 57 -19.06 20.43 3.74
C ASN A 57 -18.22 20.11 4.98
N TYR A 58 -18.86 19.72 6.09
CA TYR A 58 -18.17 19.53 7.37
C TYR A 58 -17.95 18.07 7.73
N VAL A 59 -18.70 17.14 7.13
CA VAL A 59 -18.58 15.70 7.44
C VAL A 59 -18.14 14.93 6.20
N VAL A 60 -18.90 14.97 5.11
CA VAL A 60 -18.64 14.12 3.94
C VAL A 60 -17.31 14.49 3.28
N ALA A 61 -17.16 15.71 2.78
CA ALA A 61 -15.96 16.11 2.05
C ALA A 61 -14.65 16.00 2.88
N PRO A 62 -14.60 16.42 4.16
CA PRO A 62 -13.40 16.23 4.98
C PRO A 62 -13.09 14.76 5.26
N THR A 63 -14.12 13.92 5.45
CA THR A 63 -13.94 12.48 5.66
C THR A 63 -13.42 11.81 4.39
N GLU A 64 -13.95 12.17 3.23
CA GLU A 64 -13.46 11.67 1.95
C GLU A 64 -12.00 12.05 1.71
N GLN A 65 -11.64 13.31 1.98
CA GLN A 65 -10.27 13.77 1.87
C GLN A 65 -9.33 13.01 2.82
N ALA A 66 -9.69 12.88 4.10
CA ALA A 66 -8.89 12.14 5.07
C ALA A 66 -8.71 10.66 4.69
N LEU A 67 -9.74 10.04 4.14
CA LEU A 67 -9.68 8.67 3.63
C LEU A 67 -8.77 8.57 2.39
N GLN A 68 -8.83 9.52 1.47
CA GLN A 68 -7.92 9.56 0.31
C GLN A 68 -6.47 9.75 0.75
N GLU A 69 -6.19 10.67 1.67
CA GLU A 69 -4.85 10.90 2.20
C GLU A 69 -4.30 9.67 2.92
N SER A 70 -5.12 9.00 3.74
CA SER A 70 -4.76 7.76 4.42
C SER A 70 -4.50 6.63 3.43
N ALA A 71 -5.32 6.52 2.39
CA ALA A 71 -5.17 5.54 1.32
C ALA A 71 -3.85 5.75 0.54
N ASP A 72 -3.56 6.98 0.13
CA ASP A 72 -2.33 7.31 -0.60
C ASP A 72 -1.09 7.11 0.28
N ALA A 73 -1.15 7.46 1.57
CA ALA A 73 -0.09 7.15 2.51
C ALA A 73 0.16 5.63 2.60
N ALA A 74 -0.89 4.82 2.74
CA ALA A 74 -0.77 3.37 2.79
C ALA A 74 -0.14 2.78 1.51
N ILE A 75 -0.46 3.33 0.33
CA ILE A 75 0.19 2.97 -0.94
C ILE A 75 1.69 3.23 -0.88
N ILE A 76 2.08 4.44 -0.46
CA ILE A 76 3.48 4.85 -0.39
C ILE A 76 4.25 3.93 0.55
N TRP A 77 3.74 3.73 1.78
CA TRP A 77 4.37 2.84 2.76
C TRP A 77 4.51 1.40 2.23
N THR A 78 3.49 0.91 1.54
CA THR A 78 3.53 -0.43 0.95
C THR A 78 4.60 -0.53 -0.16
N ARG A 79 4.73 0.50 -1.01
CA ARG A 79 5.77 0.55 -2.05
C ARG A 79 7.19 0.64 -1.47
N VAL A 80 7.36 1.42 -0.41
CA VAL A 80 8.64 1.51 0.32
C VAL A 80 9.00 0.15 0.90
N ALA A 81 8.07 -0.48 1.62
CA ALA A 81 8.29 -1.81 2.20
C ALA A 81 8.67 -2.87 1.14
N LEU A 82 8.00 -2.87 -0.03
CA LEU A 82 8.38 -3.76 -1.13
C LEU A 82 9.78 -3.49 -1.68
N SER A 83 10.17 -2.22 -1.78
CA SER A 83 11.47 -1.82 -2.31
C SER A 83 12.61 -2.19 -1.36
N GLU A 84 12.41 -1.96 -0.05
CA GLU A 84 13.35 -2.38 0.99
C GLU A 84 13.50 -3.90 1.03
N TYR A 85 12.39 -4.62 0.85
CA TYR A 85 12.41 -6.08 0.80
C TYR A 85 13.20 -6.60 -0.42
N ALA A 86 12.94 -6.05 -1.61
CA ALA A 86 13.66 -6.42 -2.83
C ALA A 86 15.17 -6.13 -2.72
N ALA A 87 15.55 -5.03 -2.07
CA ALA A 87 16.96 -4.72 -1.80
C ALA A 87 17.60 -5.76 -0.86
N GLY A 88 16.89 -6.16 0.20
CA GLY A 88 17.36 -7.21 1.12
C GLY A 88 17.52 -8.58 0.45
N ASP A 89 16.57 -8.96 -0.43
CA ASP A 89 16.67 -10.20 -1.22
C ASP A 89 17.91 -10.17 -2.14
N GLN A 90 18.18 -9.04 -2.80
CA GLN A 90 19.34 -8.88 -3.66
C GLN A 90 20.66 -8.96 -2.87
N GLU A 91 20.76 -8.27 -1.73
CA GLU A 91 21.96 -8.29 -0.87
C GLU A 91 22.28 -9.72 -0.42
N MET A 92 21.26 -10.50 -0.07
CA MET A 92 21.50 -11.88 0.30
C MET A 92 21.90 -12.78 -0.87
N ALA A 93 21.30 -12.59 -2.05
CA ALA A 93 21.69 -13.33 -3.25
C ALA A 93 23.16 -13.07 -3.60
N ASP A 94 23.60 -11.81 -3.50
CA ASP A 94 24.98 -11.42 -3.72
C ASP A 94 25.91 -12.06 -2.68
N ASN A 95 25.53 -12.04 -1.39
CA ASN A 95 26.32 -12.66 -0.31
C ASN A 95 26.42 -14.19 -0.44
N ALA A 96 25.34 -14.86 -0.85
CA ALA A 96 25.34 -16.30 -1.11
C ALA A 96 26.28 -16.65 -2.27
N SER A 97 26.21 -15.87 -3.36
CA SER A 97 27.06 -16.04 -4.55
C SER A 97 28.55 -15.85 -4.23
N GLN A 98 28.89 -14.85 -3.41
CA GLN A 98 30.26 -14.62 -2.95
C GLN A 98 30.78 -15.73 -2.04
N SER A 99 29.91 -16.27 -1.17
CA SER A 99 30.26 -17.38 -0.28
C SER A 99 30.55 -18.66 -1.06
N GLU A 100 29.76 -18.96 -2.10
CA GLU A 100 30.02 -20.09 -3.00
C GLU A 100 31.30 -19.90 -3.83
N ALA A 101 31.57 -18.69 -4.30
CA ALA A 101 32.79 -18.36 -5.03
C ALA A 101 34.06 -18.50 -4.16
N GLN A 102 34.00 -18.13 -2.88
CA GLN A 102 35.09 -18.33 -1.92
C GLN A 102 35.27 -19.81 -1.54
N ALA A 103 34.18 -20.57 -1.38
CA ALA A 103 34.23 -21.99 -1.09
C ALA A 103 34.76 -22.84 -2.27
N SER A 104 34.58 -22.36 -3.50
CA SER A 104 35.02 -23.02 -4.73
C SER A 104 36.46 -22.69 -5.14
N SER A 105 37.14 -21.80 -4.41
CA SER A 105 38.52 -21.40 -4.69
C SER A 105 39.50 -22.42 -4.08
N PRO A 106 40.24 -23.22 -4.87
CA PRO A 106 41.11 -24.25 -4.32
C PRO A 106 42.32 -23.61 -3.66
N ARG A 107 42.41 -23.74 -2.33
CA ARG A 107 43.58 -23.38 -1.53
C ARG A 107 44.66 -24.43 -1.76
N TRP A 108 45.38 -24.35 -2.88
CA TRP A 108 46.57 -25.15 -3.09
C TRP A 108 47.64 -24.71 -2.07
N PRO A 109 48.17 -25.61 -1.22
CA PRO A 109 49.31 -25.26 -0.39
C PRO A 109 50.50 -24.99 -1.30
N GLU A 110 50.99 -23.75 -1.29
CA GLU A 110 52.27 -23.41 -1.89
C GLU A 110 53.34 -24.31 -1.28
N LYS A 111 53.96 -25.17 -2.09
CA LYS A 111 55.10 -25.98 -1.66
C LYS A 111 56.24 -25.02 -1.31
N PRO A 112 56.79 -25.07 -0.09
CA PRO A 112 57.99 -24.31 0.22
C PRO A 112 59.16 -24.85 -0.61
N THR A 113 59.83 -23.95 -1.33
CA THR A 113 61.13 -24.15 -1.97
C THR A 113 62.26 -24.09 -0.95
#